data_AF-A0A2I4DS26-F1
#
_entry.id   AF-A0A2I4DS26-F1
#
_cell.length_a   1.000
_cell.length_b   1.000
_cell.length_c   1.000
_cell.angle_alpha   90.00
_cell.angle_beta   90.00
_cell.angle_gamma   90.00
#
_symmetry.space_group_name_H-M   'P 1'
#
loop_
_entity.id
_entity.type
_entity.pdbx_description
1 polymer ?
#
loop_
_entity_poly.entity_id
_entity_poly.type
_entity_poly.pdbx_seq_one_letter_code
_entity_poly.pdbx_strand_id
1 'polypeptide(L)'
;MDAVEAPSPPSQPPSHFSQQRHFYVAVDRLQFKMETLVDLLGVAGRRPCLPMAVCCSSRDELDAVCSAVSNLPYISLAPLYSDLAEAERALVLEKFRKATMNWIKNISVQPGDDSEIGKEEQKSLMIVVTDVCLPLLASGELPISARVLINYELPTKKEIYMRRTTTCLAADGIVINMVVGGEVVTLKSIEESSNLVIAEMPISISEIL
;
A
#
# COMPACT_ATOMS: atom_id res chain seq x y z
N MET A 1 9.78 -2.46 63.03
CA MET A 1 9.90 -1.37 62.03
C MET A 1 9.93 -2.06 60.69
N ASP A 2 8.73 -2.40 60.24
CA ASP A 2 8.42 -3.09 59.00
C ASP A 2 8.75 -2.19 57.81
N ALA A 3 9.70 -2.62 56.99
CA ALA A 3 10.00 -1.98 55.71
C ALA A 3 9.00 -2.53 54.69
N VAL A 4 8.03 -1.70 54.32
CA VAL A 4 7.03 -1.99 53.29
C VAL A 4 7.72 -2.03 51.93
N GLU A 5 7.84 -3.23 51.36
CA GLU A 5 8.27 -3.45 49.99
C GLU A 5 7.17 -2.95 49.05
N ALA A 6 7.45 -1.89 48.29
CA ALA A 6 6.52 -1.34 47.31
C ALA A 6 6.49 -2.24 46.06
N PRO A 7 5.31 -2.65 45.55
CA PRO A 7 5.24 -3.46 44.34
C PRO A 7 5.55 -2.61 43.11
N SER A 8 6.47 -3.10 42.28
CA SER A 8 6.77 -2.56 40.96
C SER A 8 5.51 -2.51 40.09
N PRO A 9 5.30 -1.45 39.28
CA PRO A 9 4.16 -1.40 38.37
C PRO A 9 4.27 -2.53 37.34
N PRO A 10 3.14 -3.14 36.91
CA PRO A 10 3.17 -4.17 35.89
C PRO A 10 3.71 -3.59 34.60
N SER A 11 4.79 -4.19 34.10
CA SER A 11 5.29 -4.00 32.75
C SER A 11 4.15 -4.23 31.77
N GLN A 12 3.61 -3.14 31.21
CA GLN A 12 2.69 -3.20 30.09
C GLN A 12 3.38 -3.99 28.97
N PRO A 13 2.71 -4.98 28.34
CA PRO A 13 3.24 -5.56 27.12
C PRO A 13 3.38 -4.42 26.10
N PRO A 14 4.44 -4.41 25.27
CA PRO A 14 4.46 -3.48 24.15
C PRO A 14 3.18 -3.73 23.36
N SER A 15 2.36 -2.70 23.24
CA SER A 15 1.26 -2.71 22.30
C SER A 15 1.84 -3.16 20.96
N HIS A 16 1.38 -4.29 20.45
CA HIS A 16 1.61 -4.72 19.09
C HIS A 16 0.94 -3.69 18.16
N PHE A 17 1.51 -2.49 18.07
CA PHE A 17 1.28 -1.62 16.95
C PHE A 17 1.74 -2.41 15.72
N SER A 18 0.79 -2.65 14.84
CA SER A 18 0.98 -3.26 13.53
C SER A 18 2.32 -2.83 12.92
N GLN A 19 3.14 -3.78 12.47
CA GLN A 19 4.48 -3.57 11.88
C GLN A 19 4.43 -2.90 10.50
N GLN A 20 3.43 -2.04 10.26
CA GLN A 20 3.27 -1.28 9.03
C GLN A 20 4.35 -0.20 8.99
N ARG A 21 5.16 -0.23 7.93
CA ARG A 21 6.24 0.74 7.73
C ARG A 21 5.77 1.82 6.78
N HIS A 22 5.83 3.07 7.22
CA HIS A 22 5.39 4.21 6.44
C HIS A 22 6.61 4.97 5.94
N PHE A 23 6.62 5.22 4.64
CA PHE A 23 7.67 5.95 3.94
C PHE A 23 7.08 7.13 3.17
N TYR A 24 7.92 8.11 2.87
CA TYR A 24 7.61 9.13 1.87
C TYR A 24 8.73 9.25 0.84
N VAL A 25 8.35 9.58 -0.40
CA VAL A 25 9.24 9.98 -1.48
C VAL A 25 9.00 11.46 -1.75
N ALA A 26 10.05 12.26 -1.56
CA ALA A 26 10.00 13.67 -1.92
C ALA A 26 10.03 13.82 -3.44
N VAL A 27 9.08 14.57 -3.97
CA VAL A 27 8.99 14.93 -5.39
C VAL A 27 9.14 16.45 -5.49
N ASP A 28 10.08 16.93 -6.31
CA ASP A 28 10.34 18.38 -6.41
C ASP A 28 9.09 19.15 -6.86
N ARG A 29 8.45 18.69 -7.94
CA ARG A 29 7.26 19.32 -8.53
C ARG A 29 6.22 18.30 -8.92
N LEU A 30 4.96 18.71 -8.91
CA LEU A 30 3.82 17.88 -9.29
C LEU A 30 3.99 17.21 -10.66
N GLN A 31 4.58 17.91 -11.64
CA GLN A 31 4.84 17.38 -12.98
C GLN A 31 5.76 16.15 -13.00
N PHE A 32 6.64 15.99 -12.02
CA PHE A 32 7.56 14.84 -11.92
C PHE A 32 6.95 13.66 -11.17
N LYS A 33 5.75 13.83 -10.59
CA LYS A 33 5.11 12.80 -9.76
C LYS A 33 4.82 11.52 -10.55
N MET A 34 4.36 11.67 -11.79
CA MET A 34 4.12 10.52 -12.66
C MET A 34 5.42 9.78 -13.03
N GLU A 35 6.49 10.52 -13.36
CA GLU A 35 7.80 9.95 -13.66
C GLU A 35 8.35 9.17 -12.45
N THR A 36 8.32 9.79 -11.26
CA THR A 36 8.76 9.13 -10.02
C THR A 36 7.92 7.88 -9.71
N LEU A 37 6.62 7.88 -10.01
CA LEU A 37 5.76 6.71 -9.83
C LEU A 37 6.21 5.57 -10.75
N VAL A 38 6.44 5.87 -12.03
CA VAL A 38 6.90 4.88 -13.01
C VAL A 38 8.26 4.31 -12.63
N ASP A 39 9.19 5.14 -12.16
CA ASP A 39 10.51 4.70 -11.67
C ASP A 39 10.40 3.80 -10.45
N LEU A 40 9.56 4.19 -9.47
CA LEU A 40 9.25 3.38 -8.29
C LEU A 40 8.68 2.01 -8.68
N LEU A 41 7.72 1.99 -9.61
CA LEU A 41 7.15 0.76 -10.15
C LEU A 41 8.18 -0.04 -10.97
N GLY A 42 9.14 0.63 -11.61
CA GLY A 42 10.28 0.02 -12.31
C GLY A 42 11.17 -0.81 -11.39
N VAL A 43 11.22 -0.50 -10.10
CA VAL A 43 11.95 -1.27 -9.08
C VAL A 43 11.03 -2.23 -8.34
N ALA A 44 9.90 -1.75 -7.81
CA ALA A 44 8.98 -2.54 -7.01
C ALA A 44 8.20 -3.59 -7.83
N GLY A 45 7.70 -3.18 -8.99
CA GLY A 45 6.83 -4.01 -9.84
C GLY A 45 7.55 -5.14 -10.57
N ARG A 46 8.88 -5.15 -10.59
CA ARG A 46 9.66 -6.29 -11.13
C ARG A 46 9.64 -7.51 -10.21
N ARG A 47 9.19 -7.36 -8.97
CA ARG A 47 9.04 -8.51 -8.08
C ARG A 47 7.89 -9.39 -8.55
N PRO A 48 8.08 -10.71 -8.62
CA PRO A 48 7.04 -11.61 -9.10
C PRO A 48 5.80 -11.53 -8.21
N CYS A 49 4.64 -11.39 -8.84
CA CYS A 49 3.33 -11.47 -8.20
C CYS A 49 3.09 -10.49 -7.02
N LEU A 50 3.86 -9.40 -6.90
CA LEU A 50 3.73 -8.46 -5.78
C LEU A 50 2.37 -7.75 -5.84
N PRO A 51 1.52 -7.86 -4.80
CA PRO A 51 0.25 -7.15 -4.74
C PRO A 51 0.45 -5.70 -4.30
N MET A 52 0.13 -4.76 -5.17
CA MET A 52 0.25 -3.32 -4.96
C MET A 52 -1.12 -2.63 -5.09
N ALA A 53 -1.36 -1.61 -4.26
CA ALA A 53 -2.52 -0.73 -4.36
C ALA A 53 -2.06 0.72 -4.49
N VAL A 54 -2.67 1.48 -5.39
CA VAL A 54 -2.41 2.90 -5.57
C VAL A 54 -3.68 3.68 -5.37
N CYS A 55 -3.65 4.63 -4.43
CA CYS A 55 -4.78 5.46 -4.10
C CYS A 55 -4.65 6.84 -4.73
N CYS A 56 -5.68 7.22 -5.48
CA CYS A 56 -5.85 8.52 -6.12
C CYS A 56 -7.03 9.26 -5.47
N SER A 57 -7.00 10.59 -5.47
CA SER A 57 -8.07 11.41 -4.89
C SER A 57 -9.15 11.74 -5.91
N SER A 58 -8.82 11.73 -7.21
CA SER A 58 -9.75 12.03 -8.30
C SER A 58 -9.77 10.93 -9.37
N ARG A 59 -10.81 10.96 -10.23
CA ARG A 59 -10.94 10.06 -11.38
C ARG A 59 -9.88 10.36 -12.45
N ASP A 60 -9.62 11.63 -12.70
CA ASP A 60 -8.65 12.07 -13.72
C ASP A 60 -7.24 11.58 -13.39
N GLU A 61 -6.83 11.66 -12.12
CA GLU A 61 -5.53 11.14 -11.67
C GLU A 61 -5.46 9.61 -11.73
N LEU A 62 -6.56 8.92 -11.41
CA LEU A 62 -6.64 7.47 -11.58
C LEU A 62 -6.44 7.09 -13.05
N ASP A 63 -7.11 7.78 -13.99
CA ASP A 63 -6.99 7.51 -15.41
C ASP A 63 -5.59 7.82 -15.94
N ALA A 64 -4.96 8.91 -15.46
CA ALA A 64 -3.58 9.25 -15.77
C ALA A 64 -2.60 8.17 -15.29
N VAL A 65 -2.74 7.70 -14.05
CA VAL A 65 -1.93 6.60 -13.50
C VAL A 65 -2.16 5.31 -14.30
N CYS A 66 -3.42 4.99 -14.62
CA CYS A 66 -3.74 3.80 -15.42
C CYS A 66 -3.11 3.85 -16.81
N SER A 67 -3.14 5.01 -17.46
CA SER A 67 -2.51 5.23 -18.77
C SER A 67 -0.98 5.05 -18.70
N ALA A 68 -0.33 5.64 -17.70
CA ALA A 68 1.12 5.49 -17.53
C ALA A 68 1.54 4.03 -17.25
N VAL A 69 0.79 3.34 -16.39
CA VAL A 69 1.09 1.95 -15.97
C VAL A 69 0.77 0.94 -17.06
N SER A 70 -0.18 1.22 -17.94
CA SER A 70 -0.55 0.31 -19.05
C SER A 70 0.61 0.01 -20.01
N ASN A 71 1.65 0.86 -20.02
CA ASN A 71 2.86 0.65 -20.81
C ASN A 71 3.87 -0.30 -20.14
N LEU A 72 3.63 -0.73 -18.89
CA LEU A 72 4.56 -1.53 -18.10
C LEU A 72 4.25 -3.03 -18.25
N PRO A 73 5.07 -3.82 -18.96
CA PRO A 73 4.74 -5.22 -19.29
C PRO A 73 4.72 -6.14 -18.06
N TYR A 74 5.38 -5.74 -16.98
CA TYR A 74 5.54 -6.48 -15.73
C TYR A 74 4.43 -6.20 -14.69
N ILE A 75 3.44 -5.35 -15.02
CA ILE A 75 2.31 -5.04 -14.14
C ILE A 75 1.00 -5.46 -14.81
N SER A 76 0.16 -6.15 -14.05
CA SER A 76 -1.25 -6.42 -14.36
C SER A 76 -2.10 -5.41 -13.60
N LEU A 77 -2.71 -4.48 -14.34
CA LEU A 77 -3.47 -3.36 -13.79
C LEU A 77 -4.96 -3.70 -13.64
N ALA A 78 -5.57 -3.28 -12.52
CA ALA A 78 -7.00 -3.36 -12.28
C ALA A 78 -7.53 -2.05 -11.67
N PRO A 79 -8.22 -1.19 -12.45
CA PRO A 79 -8.77 0.06 -11.93
C PRO A 79 -10.07 -0.17 -11.13
N LEU A 80 -10.29 0.63 -10.09
CA LEU A 80 -11.50 0.68 -9.28
C LEU A 80 -12.02 2.12 -9.19
N TYR A 81 -13.18 2.36 -9.79
CA TYR A 81 -13.81 3.67 -9.91
C TYR A 81 -15.33 3.58 -9.75
N SER A 82 -15.98 4.72 -9.55
CA SER A 82 -17.38 4.81 -9.11
C SER A 82 -18.38 4.19 -10.06
N ASP A 83 -18.07 4.24 -11.36
CA ASP A 83 -18.99 3.82 -12.43
C ASP A 83 -18.85 2.32 -12.76
N LEU A 84 -17.95 1.62 -12.07
CA LEU A 84 -17.76 0.18 -12.22
C LEU A 84 -18.97 -0.56 -11.62
N ALA A 85 -19.55 -1.52 -12.35
CA ALA A 85 -20.67 -2.28 -11.83
C ALA A 85 -20.26 -3.07 -10.57
N GLU A 86 -21.16 -3.18 -9.58
CA GLU A 86 -20.89 -3.87 -8.31
C GLU A 86 -20.35 -5.30 -8.51
N ALA A 87 -20.88 -6.03 -9.50
CA ALA A 87 -20.40 -7.37 -9.84
C ALA A 87 -18.95 -7.37 -10.36
N GLU A 88 -18.58 -6.38 -11.18
CA GLU A 88 -17.22 -6.23 -11.70
C GLU A 88 -16.26 -5.78 -10.61
N ARG A 89 -16.67 -4.82 -9.77
CA ARG A 89 -15.94 -4.40 -8.57
C ARG A 89 -15.63 -5.60 -7.67
N ALA A 90 -16.64 -6.41 -7.36
CA ALA A 90 -16.48 -7.61 -6.54
C ALA A 90 -15.51 -8.61 -7.17
N LEU A 91 -15.58 -8.81 -8.49
CA LEU A 91 -14.67 -9.69 -9.23
C LEU A 91 -13.22 -9.21 -9.16
N VAL A 92 -12.98 -7.90 -9.33
CA VAL A 92 -11.65 -7.29 -9.24
C VAL A 92 -11.07 -7.47 -7.83
N LEU A 93 -11.85 -7.17 -6.80
CA LEU A 93 -11.43 -7.32 -5.40
C LEU A 93 -11.13 -8.78 -5.06
N GLU A 94 -11.99 -9.71 -5.48
CA GLU A 94 -11.81 -11.14 -5.22
C GLU A 94 -10.57 -11.69 -5.94
N LYS A 95 -10.37 -11.34 -7.21
CA LYS A 95 -9.17 -11.70 -7.97
C LYS A 95 -7.90 -11.20 -7.27
N PHE A 96 -7.93 -9.97 -6.75
CA PHE A 96 -6.80 -9.39 -6.05
C PHE A 96 -6.50 -10.09 -4.73
N ARG A 97 -7.51 -10.34 -3.90
CA ARG A 97 -7.33 -11.08 -2.65
C ARG A 97 -6.75 -12.47 -2.89
N LYS A 98 -7.24 -13.19 -3.91
CA LYS A 98 -6.71 -14.49 -4.29
C LYS A 98 -5.23 -14.41 -4.70
N ALA A 99 -4.85 -13.39 -5.46
CA ALA A 99 -3.47 -13.17 -5.85
C ALA A 99 -2.57 -12.86 -4.64
N THR A 100 -3.02 -12.00 -3.72
CA THR A 100 -2.32 -11.71 -2.46
C THR A 100 -2.10 -12.98 -1.64
N MET A 101 -3.12 -13.83 -1.48
CA MET A 101 -3.00 -15.09 -0.74
C MET A 101 -1.98 -16.04 -1.39
N ASN A 102 -1.95 -16.10 -2.72
CA ASN A 102 -0.98 -16.92 -3.45
C ASN A 102 0.45 -16.38 -3.27
N TRP A 103 0.63 -15.06 -3.30
CA TRP A 103 1.92 -14.42 -3.07
C TRP A 103 2.47 -14.72 -1.66
N ILE A 104 1.63 -14.62 -0.62
CA ILE A 104 2.01 -14.94 0.76
C ILE A 104 2.44 -16.42 0.88
N LYS A 105 1.71 -17.35 0.25
CA LYS A 105 2.07 -18.78 0.25
C LYS A 105 3.42 -19.03 -0.40
N ASN A 106 3.67 -18.40 -1.55
CA ASN A 106 4.92 -18.57 -2.29
C ASN A 106 6.15 -18.07 -1.51
N ILE A 107 6.00 -17.05 -0.67
CA ILE A 107 7.07 -16.56 0.20
C ILE A 107 7.33 -17.51 1.38
N SER A 108 6.30 -18.22 1.85
CA SER A 108 6.42 -19.18 2.95
C SER A 108 7.01 -20.53 2.52
N VAL A 109 7.00 -20.85 1.22
CA VAL A 109 7.57 -22.09 0.67
C VAL A 109 9.00 -21.80 0.20
N GLN A 110 9.99 -22.43 0.82
CA GLN A 110 11.39 -22.38 0.37
C GLN A 110 11.51 -22.78 -1.11
N PRO A 111 12.42 -22.18 -1.90
CA PRO A 111 12.58 -22.49 -3.32
C PRO A 111 13.25 -23.86 -3.44
N GLY A 112 12.42 -24.90 -3.53
CA GLY A 112 12.88 -26.28 -3.62
C GLY A 112 11.82 -27.13 -4.29
N ASP A 113 11.49 -26.83 -5.54
CA ASP A 113 11.31 -27.85 -6.58
C ASP A 113 11.13 -27.18 -7.94
N ASP A 114 12.00 -27.53 -8.89
CA ASP A 114 11.83 -27.24 -10.31
C ASP A 114 10.60 -28.01 -10.80
N SER A 115 9.47 -27.32 -10.87
CA SER A 115 8.32 -27.78 -11.64
C SER A 115 8.16 -26.84 -12.82
N GLU A 116 8.25 -27.41 -14.03
CA GLU A 116 8.00 -26.75 -15.31
C GLU A 116 6.58 -26.18 -15.36
N ILE A 117 6.41 -24.99 -14.79
CA ILE A 117 5.18 -24.22 -14.91
C ILE A 117 5.37 -23.33 -16.14
N GLY A 118 4.55 -23.58 -17.16
CA GLY A 118 4.52 -22.81 -18.40
C GLY A 118 4.60 -21.31 -18.11
N LYS A 119 5.37 -20.59 -18.93
CA LYS A 119 5.72 -19.16 -18.79
C LYS A 119 4.49 -18.24 -18.74
N GLU A 120 3.71 -18.30 -17.67
CA GLU A 120 2.87 -17.19 -17.26
C GLU A 120 3.83 -16.15 -16.67
N GLU A 121 4.05 -15.06 -17.41
CA GLU A 121 4.77 -13.90 -16.90
C GLU A 121 4.20 -13.58 -15.51
N GLN A 122 5.01 -13.76 -14.46
CA GLN A 122 4.64 -13.47 -13.08
C GLN A 122 4.58 -11.96 -12.87
N LYS A 123 3.56 -11.32 -13.45
CA LYS A 123 3.33 -9.88 -13.34
C LYS A 123 2.94 -9.53 -11.91
N SER A 124 3.44 -8.40 -11.44
CA SER A 124 2.89 -7.79 -10.24
C SER A 124 1.43 -7.43 -10.47
N LEU A 125 0.59 -7.57 -9.45
CA LEU A 125 -0.81 -7.18 -9.53
C LEU A 125 -0.98 -5.81 -8.89
N MET A 126 -1.57 -4.88 -9.63
CA MET A 126 -1.75 -3.50 -9.18
C MET A 126 -3.21 -3.11 -9.26
N ILE A 127 -3.81 -2.72 -8.14
CA ILE A 127 -5.09 -2.03 -8.12
C ILE A 127 -4.84 -0.52 -8.08
N VAL A 128 -5.55 0.25 -8.90
CA VAL A 128 -5.60 1.71 -8.78
C VAL A 128 -7.02 2.08 -8.38
N VAL A 129 -7.17 2.78 -7.26
CA VAL A 129 -8.46 3.00 -6.62
C VAL A 129 -8.63 4.45 -6.17
N THR A 130 -9.85 4.97 -6.26
CA THR A 130 -10.20 6.25 -5.65
C THR A 130 -10.75 6.06 -4.23
N ASP A 131 -10.65 7.10 -3.41
CA ASP A 131 -11.15 7.10 -2.03
C ASP A 131 -12.62 6.71 -1.87
N VAL A 132 -13.46 7.04 -2.87
CA VAL A 132 -14.89 6.70 -2.88
C VAL A 132 -15.14 5.22 -3.16
N CYS A 133 -14.15 4.54 -3.75
CA CYS A 133 -14.23 3.13 -4.13
C CYS A 133 -13.48 2.22 -3.17
N LEU A 134 -12.96 2.73 -2.05
CA LEU A 134 -12.36 1.88 -1.03
C LEU A 134 -13.42 0.95 -0.41
N PRO A 135 -13.07 -0.30 -0.06
CA PRO A 135 -13.98 -1.19 0.65
C PRO A 135 -14.51 -0.57 1.95
N LEU A 136 -15.82 -0.62 2.16
CA LEU A 136 -16.46 -0.17 3.40
C LEU A 136 -16.45 -1.29 4.44
N LEU A 137 -15.38 -1.35 5.24
CA LEU A 137 -15.24 -2.39 6.28
C LEU A 137 -16.39 -2.35 7.31
N ALA A 138 -16.93 -1.17 7.60
CA ALA A 138 -18.08 -1.01 8.49
C ALA A 138 -19.37 -1.65 7.94
N SER A 139 -19.45 -1.83 6.63
CA SER A 139 -20.57 -2.48 5.92
C SER A 139 -20.31 -3.98 5.70
N GLY A 140 -19.21 -4.53 6.23
CA GLY A 140 -18.85 -5.95 6.09
C GLY A 140 -18.03 -6.28 4.85
N GLU A 141 -17.59 -5.29 4.06
CA GLU A 141 -16.63 -5.55 2.99
C GLU A 141 -15.27 -5.95 3.57
N LEU A 142 -14.55 -6.82 2.85
CA LEU A 142 -13.22 -7.24 3.24
C LEU A 142 -12.15 -6.27 2.70
N PRO A 143 -10.99 -6.14 3.37
CA PRO A 143 -9.89 -5.31 2.87
C PRO A 143 -9.29 -5.87 1.57
N ILE A 144 -8.52 -5.02 0.87
CA ILE A 144 -7.75 -5.39 -0.33
C ILE A 144 -6.49 -6.16 0.06
N SER A 145 -5.89 -5.83 1.22
CA SER A 145 -4.70 -6.48 1.79
C SER A 145 -3.47 -6.50 0.87
N ALA A 146 -3.20 -5.40 0.16
CA ALA A 146 -1.99 -5.21 -0.62
C ALA A 146 -0.73 -5.18 0.26
N ARG A 147 0.39 -5.63 -0.31
CA ARG A 147 1.71 -5.60 0.34
C ARG A 147 2.32 -4.20 0.32
N VAL A 148 2.05 -3.46 -0.76
CA VAL A 148 2.49 -2.08 -0.97
C VAL A 148 1.28 -1.21 -1.21
N LEU A 149 1.14 -0.16 -0.43
CA LEU A 149 0.19 0.93 -0.68
C LEU A 149 0.97 2.16 -1.12
N ILE A 150 0.68 2.68 -2.31
CA ILE A 150 1.23 3.95 -2.79
C ILE A 150 0.12 5.00 -2.73
N ASN A 151 0.31 6.02 -1.90
CA ASN A 151 -0.51 7.22 -1.95
C ASN A 151 0.08 8.12 -3.04
N TYR A 152 -0.48 8.02 -4.24
CA TYR A 152 -0.08 8.88 -5.36
C TYR A 152 -0.40 10.34 -5.03
N GLU A 153 -1.51 10.62 -4.34
CA GLU A 153 -1.77 11.91 -3.72
C GLU A 153 -1.81 11.76 -2.22
N LEU A 154 -1.15 12.69 -1.50
CA LEU A 154 -1.14 12.68 -0.05
C LEU A 154 -2.54 13.08 0.45
N PRO A 155 -3.21 12.24 1.27
CA PRO A 155 -4.50 12.62 1.85
C PRO A 155 -4.39 13.90 2.69
N THR A 156 -5.29 14.86 2.48
CA THR A 156 -5.29 16.12 3.25
C THR A 156 -5.81 15.96 4.68
N LYS A 157 -6.51 14.86 4.96
CA LYS A 157 -7.12 14.56 6.27
C LYS A 157 -6.63 13.21 6.79
N LYS A 158 -6.31 13.15 8.09
CA LYS A 158 -5.95 11.91 8.80
C LYS A 158 -6.96 10.78 8.56
N GLU A 159 -8.25 11.07 8.62
CA GLU A 159 -9.29 10.04 8.48
C GLU A 159 -9.20 9.30 7.14
N ILE A 160 -8.88 10.02 6.07
CA ILE A 160 -8.71 9.44 4.73
C ILE A 160 -7.42 8.60 4.70
N TYR A 161 -6.33 9.11 5.27
CA TYR A 161 -5.07 8.37 5.37
C TYR A 161 -5.22 7.04 6.11
N MET A 162 -5.90 7.08 7.26
CA MET A 162 -6.21 5.89 8.06
C MET A 162 -7.11 4.93 7.29
N ARG A 163 -8.14 5.45 6.62
CA ARG A 163 -9.03 4.61 5.80
C ARG A 163 -8.26 3.90 4.69
N ARG A 164 -7.39 4.60 3.95
CA ARG A 164 -6.54 3.98 2.92
C ARG A 164 -5.66 2.88 3.52
N THR A 165 -4.97 3.16 4.63
CA THR A 165 -4.10 2.19 5.30
C THR A 165 -4.89 0.95 5.75
N THR A 166 -6.00 1.12 6.46
CA THR A 166 -6.81 -0.01 6.99
C THR A 166 -7.50 -0.82 5.89
N THR A 167 -7.96 -0.19 4.81
CA THR A 167 -8.68 -0.88 3.73
C THR A 167 -7.74 -1.52 2.72
N CYS A 168 -6.60 -0.89 2.43
CA CYS A 168 -5.72 -1.31 1.36
C CYS A 168 -4.54 -2.15 1.82
N LEU A 169 -3.99 -1.92 3.02
CA LEU A 169 -2.71 -2.48 3.42
C LEU A 169 -2.84 -3.77 4.24
N ALA A 170 -1.96 -4.74 3.99
CA ALA A 170 -1.77 -5.90 4.86
C ALA A 170 -1.11 -5.50 6.21
N ALA A 171 -1.18 -6.38 7.21
CA ALA A 171 -0.67 -6.12 8.55
C ALA A 171 0.85 -5.86 8.62
N ASP A 172 1.61 -6.45 7.70
CA ASP A 172 3.06 -6.35 7.59
C ASP A 172 3.51 -5.42 6.44
N GLY A 173 2.57 -4.83 5.72
CA GLY A 173 2.79 -4.09 4.48
C GLY A 173 3.54 -2.76 4.65
N ILE A 174 3.90 -2.17 3.52
CA ILE A 174 4.54 -0.85 3.46
C ILE A 174 3.62 0.20 2.81
N VAL A 175 3.65 1.42 3.34
CA VAL A 175 3.01 2.59 2.72
C VAL A 175 4.08 3.50 2.15
N ILE A 176 3.88 3.96 0.92
CA ILE A 176 4.75 4.93 0.25
C ILE A 176 3.92 6.15 -0.09
N ASN A 177 4.26 7.30 0.48
CA ASN A 177 3.59 8.56 0.22
C ASN A 177 4.38 9.39 -0.78
N MET A 178 3.77 9.78 -1.89
CA MET A 178 4.40 10.70 -2.84
C MET A 178 4.09 12.14 -2.42
N VAL A 179 5.11 12.86 -1.96
CA VAL A 179 4.96 14.16 -1.31
C VAL A 179 5.65 15.23 -2.14
N VAL A 180 4.89 16.21 -2.64
CA VAL A 180 5.49 17.38 -3.29
C VAL A 180 5.96 18.41 -2.26
N GLY A 181 6.90 19.29 -2.61
CA GLY A 181 7.49 20.25 -1.67
C GLY A 181 6.50 21.10 -0.85
N GLY A 182 5.31 21.39 -1.39
CA GLY A 182 4.24 22.10 -0.68
C GLY A 182 3.45 21.29 0.35
N GLU A 183 3.58 19.96 0.35
CA GLU A 183 2.78 19.03 1.17
C GLU A 183 3.49 18.60 2.47
N VAL A 184 4.70 19.08 2.74
CA VAL A 184 5.50 18.67 3.91
C VAL A 184 4.78 18.98 5.23
N VAL A 185 4.06 20.09 5.31
CA VAL A 185 3.26 20.46 6.50
C VAL A 185 2.11 19.48 6.70
N THR A 186 1.44 19.10 5.61
CA THR A 186 0.36 18.11 5.63
C THR A 186 0.87 16.74 6.06
N LEU A 187 2.04 16.31 5.55
CA LEU A 187 2.66 15.04 5.93
C LEU A 187 2.94 14.99 7.44
N LYS A 188 3.56 16.05 7.99
CA LYS A 188 3.84 16.16 9.44
C LYS A 188 2.55 16.16 10.26
N SER A 189 1.51 16.86 9.80
CA SER A 189 0.21 16.85 10.48
C SER A 189 -0.41 15.45 10.52
N ILE A 190 -0.29 14.66 9.46
CA ILE A 190 -0.76 13.26 9.45
C ILE A 190 0.07 12.40 10.41
N GLU A 191 1.39 12.56 10.39
CA GLU A 191 2.33 11.84 11.26
C GLU A 191 2.01 12.06 12.74
N GLU A 192 1.95 13.32 13.17
CA GLU A 192 1.65 13.74 14.54
C GLU A 192 0.25 13.30 14.97
N SER A 193 -0.76 13.57 14.13
CA SER A 193 -2.14 13.26 14.50
C SER A 193 -2.40 11.76 14.54
N SER A 194 -1.65 10.95 13.78
CA SER A 194 -1.83 9.49 13.71
C SER A 194 -0.94 8.72 14.69
N ASN A 195 -0.01 9.38 15.39
CA ASN A 195 1.02 8.73 16.20
C ASN A 195 1.79 7.66 15.41
N LEU A 196 2.13 7.97 14.16
CA LEU A 196 2.92 7.11 13.28
C LEU A 196 4.29 7.76 13.04
N VAL A 197 5.23 6.99 12.51
CA VAL A 197 6.52 7.52 12.02
C VAL A 197 6.55 7.31 10.52
N ILE A 198 6.72 8.39 9.76
CA ILE A 198 6.83 8.37 8.30
C ILE A 198 8.28 8.69 7.93
N ALA A 199 9.06 7.65 7.67
CA ALA A 199 10.47 7.79 7.33
C ALA A 199 10.68 8.22 5.88
N GLU A 200 11.80 8.85 5.57
CA GLU A 200 12.21 9.05 4.17
C GLU A 200 12.49 7.67 3.53
N MET A 201 12.11 7.52 2.26
CA MET A 201 12.32 6.27 1.54
C MET A 201 13.82 6.00 1.37
N PRO A 202 14.33 4.81 1.74
CA PRO A 202 15.73 4.47 1.53
C PRO A 202 16.05 4.35 0.04
N ILE A 203 17.32 4.59 -0.30
CA ILE A 203 17.85 4.51 -1.67
C ILE A 203 17.58 3.13 -2.29
N SER A 204 17.67 2.07 -1.47
CA SER A 204 17.39 0.70 -1.89
C SER A 204 15.97 0.30 -1.50
N ILE A 205 15.02 0.52 -2.40
CA ILE A 205 13.61 0.09 -2.24
C ILE A 205 13.52 -1.43 -2.04
N SER A 206 14.48 -2.18 -2.57
CA SER A 206 14.58 -3.62 -2.40
C SER A 206 14.79 -4.06 -0.95
N GLU A 207 15.31 -3.21 -0.06
CA GLU A 207 15.54 -3.55 1.35
C GLU A 207 14.25 -3.46 2.19
N ILE A 208 13.27 -2.68 1.74
CA ILE A 208 12.02 -2.47 2.49
C ILE A 208 10.89 -3.39 2.03
N LEU A 209 10.92 -3.88 0.79
CA LEU A 209 9.92 -4.79 0.23
C LEU A 209 10.21 -6.23 0.62
#